data_AF-A0A944WTG8-F1
#
_entry.id   AF-A0A944WTG8-F1
#
_cell.length_a   1.000
_cell.length_b   1.000
_cell.length_c   1.000
_cell.angle_alpha   90.00
_cell.angle_beta   90.00
_cell.angle_gamma   90.00
#
_symmetry.space_group_name_H-M   'P 1'
#
loop_
_entity.id
_entity.type
_entity.pdbx_description
1 polymer ?
#
loop_
_entity_poly.entity_id
_entity_poly.type
_entity_poly.pdbx_seq_one_letter_code
_entity_poly.pdbx_strand_id
1 'polypeptide(L)'
;MSELTATSSIDRVFDNLPADVRDDLSETQLGALADALKKSGWRKDHAVNIRLSIPLLFTRIFVTVIAGSEKREPDRRIDEKSSHPLRTFGNFLFVGVIALLIYAVTLAGILAYSSILEF
;
A
#
# COMPACT_ATOMS: atom_id res chain seq x y z
N MET A 1 -2.62 -17.41 -7.45
CA MET A 1 -1.47 -17.01 -6.63
C MET A 1 -1.85 -15.96 -5.56
N SER A 2 -3.04 -16.08 -4.95
CA SER A 2 -3.55 -15.12 -3.92
C SER A 2 -3.83 -15.77 -2.56
N GLU A 3 -3.79 -17.10 -2.44
CA GLU A 3 -4.05 -17.80 -1.17
C GLU A 3 -2.81 -17.81 -0.24
N LEU A 4 -1.60 -17.73 -0.78
CA LEU A 4 -0.36 -17.82 -0.01
C LEU A 4 -0.04 -16.57 0.86
N THR A 5 -0.74 -15.43 0.68
CA THR A 5 -0.50 -14.23 1.52
C THR A 5 -1.39 -14.16 2.77
N ALA A 6 -2.52 -14.86 2.80
CA ALA A 6 -3.41 -14.86 3.96
C ALA A 6 -2.82 -15.70 5.10
N THR A 7 -2.33 -16.90 4.77
CA THR A 7 -1.59 -17.79 5.67
C THR A 7 -0.37 -17.09 6.27
N SER A 8 0.47 -16.44 5.45
CA SER A 8 1.69 -15.77 5.92
C SER A 8 1.48 -14.64 6.94
N SER A 9 0.30 -14.00 6.95
CA SER A 9 0.02 -12.87 7.85
C SER A 9 -0.52 -13.37 9.19
N ILE A 10 -1.29 -14.45 9.16
CA ILE A 10 -1.86 -15.11 10.32
C ILE A 10 -0.76 -15.88 11.07
N ASP A 11 0.06 -16.64 10.34
CA ASP A 11 1.19 -17.38 10.92
C ASP A 11 2.16 -16.42 11.63
N ARG A 12 2.42 -15.24 11.05
CA ARG A 12 3.28 -14.22 11.68
C ARG A 12 2.75 -13.67 12.99
N VAL A 13 1.43 -13.46 13.09
CA VAL A 13 0.81 -12.98 14.33
C VAL A 13 0.90 -14.09 15.38
N PHE A 14 0.61 -15.32 15.00
CA PHE A 14 0.73 -16.46 15.89
C PHE A 14 2.17 -16.70 16.34
N ASP A 15 3.16 -16.58 15.46
CA ASP A 15 4.58 -16.82 15.76
C ASP A 15 5.21 -15.75 16.64
N ASN A 16 4.60 -14.57 16.72
CA ASN A 16 5.00 -13.50 17.64
C ASN A 16 4.20 -13.50 18.95
N LEU A 17 3.24 -14.41 19.14
CA LEU A 17 2.57 -14.56 20.44
C LEU A 17 3.57 -15.20 21.43
N PRO A 18 3.72 -14.62 22.63
CA PRO A 18 4.42 -15.28 23.73
C PRO A 18 3.85 -16.69 23.98
N ALA A 19 4.73 -17.67 24.20
CA ALA A 19 4.33 -19.08 24.29
C ALA A 19 3.34 -19.33 25.45
N ASP A 20 3.53 -18.63 26.56
CA ASP A 20 2.64 -18.60 27.72
C ASP A 20 1.21 -18.15 27.38
N VAL A 21 1.06 -17.20 26.45
CA VAL A 21 -0.26 -16.73 25.99
C VAL A 21 -0.84 -17.69 24.94
N ARG A 22 0.01 -18.31 24.13
CA ARG A 22 -0.41 -19.26 23.08
C ARG A 22 -0.97 -20.56 23.68
N ASP A 23 -0.38 -21.03 24.78
CA ASP A 23 -0.79 -22.25 25.47
C ASP A 23 -2.08 -22.08 26.28
N ASP A 24 -2.39 -20.86 26.70
CA ASP A 24 -3.63 -20.51 27.41
C ASP A 24 -4.84 -20.32 26.47
N LEU A 25 -4.61 -20.21 25.15
CA LEU A 25 -5.67 -20.05 24.16
C LEU A 25 -6.28 -21.40 23.78
N SER A 26 -7.58 -21.55 23.99
CA SER A 26 -8.29 -22.75 23.53
C SER A 26 -8.38 -22.80 22.01
N GLU A 27 -8.56 -24.01 21.44
CA GLU A 27 -8.72 -24.18 19.99
C GLU A 27 -9.88 -23.36 19.40
N THR A 28 -10.95 -23.15 20.18
CA THR A 28 -12.08 -22.32 19.76
C THR A 28 -11.75 -20.82 19.76
N GLN A 29 -10.94 -20.35 20.70
CA GLN A 29 -10.44 -18.98 20.72
C GLN A 29 -9.43 -18.72 19.60
N LEU A 30 -8.55 -19.68 19.32
CA LEU A 30 -7.63 -19.65 18.18
C LEU A 30 -8.39 -19.57 16.86
N GLY A 31 -9.43 -20.39 16.69
CA GLY A 31 -10.31 -20.35 15.52
C GLY A 31 -11.03 -19.02 15.36
N ALA A 32 -11.61 -18.48 16.44
CA ALA A 32 -12.29 -17.19 16.42
C ALA A 32 -11.33 -16.03 16.10
N LEU A 33 -10.11 -16.07 16.60
CA LEU A 33 -9.06 -15.08 16.30
C LEU A 33 -8.62 -15.17 14.84
N ALA A 34 -8.39 -16.38 14.32
CA ALA A 34 -8.05 -16.59 12.92
C ALA A 34 -9.15 -16.07 11.99
N ASP A 35 -10.42 -16.27 12.34
CA ASP A 35 -11.56 -15.76 11.58
C ASP A 35 -11.70 -14.23 11.68
N ALA A 36 -11.47 -13.65 12.85
CA ALA A 36 -11.44 -12.19 13.02
C ALA A 36 -10.32 -11.57 12.18
N LEU A 37 -9.13 -12.17 12.16
CA LEU A 37 -8.00 -11.71 11.35
C LEU A 37 -8.30 -11.81 9.85
N LYS A 38 -8.91 -12.91 9.39
CA LYS A 38 -9.37 -13.06 8.00
C LYS A 38 -10.39 -11.99 7.60
N LYS A 39 -11.32 -11.64 8.50
CA LYS A 39 -12.33 -10.59 8.28
C LYS A 39 -11.74 -9.19 8.33
N SER A 40 -10.72 -8.96 9.16
CA SER A 40 -10.02 -7.68 9.30
C SER A 40 -9.13 -7.31 8.11
N GLY A 41 -9.00 -8.20 7.12
CA GLY A 41 -8.14 -8.03 5.97
C GLY A 41 -8.38 -6.67 5.30
N TRP A 42 -7.46 -5.73 5.55
CA TRP A 42 -7.34 -4.40 4.94
C TRP A 42 -7.51 -4.36 3.42
N ARG A 43 -7.46 -5.53 2.76
CA ARG A 43 -7.50 -5.72 1.32
C ARG A 43 -8.88 -5.57 0.68
N LYS A 44 -10.00 -5.76 1.40
CA LYS A 44 -11.32 -5.88 0.74
C LYS A 44 -12.07 -4.57 0.46
N ASP A 45 -11.74 -3.48 1.15
CA ASP A 45 -12.60 -2.29 1.17
C ASP A 45 -12.06 -1.06 0.40
N HIS A 46 -10.91 -1.18 -0.27
CA HIS A 46 -10.32 -0.07 -1.01
C HIS A 46 -10.70 -0.15 -2.49
N ALA A 47 -11.37 0.88 -3.00
CA ALA A 47 -11.77 0.99 -4.41
C ALA A 47 -10.57 0.98 -5.37
N VAL A 48 -9.41 1.45 -4.90
CA VAL A 48 -8.13 1.42 -5.62
C VAL A 48 -7.07 0.80 -4.73
N ASN A 49 -6.39 -0.25 -5.20
CA ASN A 49 -5.30 -0.90 -4.48
C ASN A 49 -4.23 -1.36 -5.48
N ILE A 50 -3.37 -0.44 -5.88
CA ILE A 50 -2.26 -0.68 -6.80
C ILE A 50 -0.99 -0.90 -5.97
N ARG A 51 -0.33 -2.04 -6.16
CA ARG A 51 0.93 -2.37 -5.50
C ARG A 51 1.94 -2.82 -6.55
N LEU A 52 2.93 -1.99 -6.81
CA LEU A 52 3.93 -2.19 -7.83
C LEU A 52 5.29 -2.40 -7.16
N SER A 53 6.00 -3.44 -7.60
CA SER A 53 7.40 -3.66 -7.25
C SER A 53 8.21 -3.55 -8.52
N ILE A 54 9.02 -2.50 -8.65
CA ILE A 54 9.85 -2.26 -9.82
C ILE A 54 11.25 -2.78 -9.48
N PRO A 55 11.69 -3.88 -10.10
CA PRO A 55 13.05 -4.35 -9.94
C PRO A 55 13.99 -3.44 -10.74
N LEU A 56 14.82 -2.65 -10.06
CA LEU A 56 15.95 -1.95 -10.67
C LEU A 56 17.21 -2.81 -10.51
N LEU A 57 18.20 -2.57 -11.37
CA LEU A 57 19.46 -3.33 -11.38
C LEU A 57 20.19 -3.35 -10.03
N PHE A 58 20.04 -2.31 -9.20
CA PHE A 58 20.72 -2.17 -7.91
C PHE A 58 19.77 -2.05 -6.70
N THR A 59 18.44 -1.95 -6.91
CA THR A 59 17.47 -1.78 -5.82
C THR A 59 16.07 -2.21 -6.25
N ARG A 60 15.16 -2.41 -5.30
CA ARG A 60 13.75 -2.66 -5.59
C ARG A 60 12.94 -1.48 -5.05
N ILE A 61 12.28 -0.76 -5.95
CA ILE A 61 11.35 0.30 -5.53
C ILE A 61 9.97 -0.33 -5.35
N PHE A 62 9.38 -0.12 -4.18
CA PHE A 62 8.01 -0.52 -3.87
C PHE A 62 7.11 0.72 -3.87
N VAL A 63 6.10 0.73 -4.73
CA VAL A 63 5.10 1.80 -4.83
C VAL A 63 3.73 1.21 -4.51
N THR A 64 3.03 1.83 -3.56
CA THR A 64 1.66 1.45 -3.21
C THR A 64 0.74 2.66 -3.29
N VAL A 65 -0.32 2.54 -4.06
CA VAL A 65 -1.40 3.54 -4.17
C VAL A 65 -2.68 2.86 -3.68
N ILE A 66 -3.21 3.36 -2.57
CA ILE A 66 -4.45 2.89 -1.99
C ILE A 66 -5.41 4.08 -1.93
N ALA A 67 -6.61 3.92 -2.48
CA ALA A 67 -7.68 4.90 -2.35
C ALA A 67 -9.02 4.19 -2.09
N GLY A 68 -9.90 4.82 -1.32
CA GLY A 68 -11.19 4.28 -0.95
C GLY A 68 -11.95 5.23 -0.04
N SER A 69 -13.18 4.85 0.30
CA SER A 69 -14.01 5.63 1.22
C SER A 69 -13.39 5.64 2.62
N GLU A 70 -13.21 6.85 3.16
CA GLU A 70 -12.64 7.07 4.48
C GLU A 70 -13.66 6.74 5.58
N LYS A 71 -13.52 5.56 6.20
CA LYS A 71 -14.42 5.04 7.25
C LYS A 71 -13.91 5.28 8.68
N ARG A 72 -12.73 5.87 8.85
CA ARG A 72 -12.06 5.99 10.16
C ARG A 72 -12.59 7.20 10.93
N GLU A 73 -12.61 7.12 12.26
CA GLU A 73 -13.07 8.23 13.11
C GLU A 73 -12.18 9.49 13.02
N PRO A 74 -12.74 10.69 13.25
CA PRO A 74 -12.02 11.96 13.10
C PRO A 74 -10.76 12.06 13.96
N ASP A 75 -10.81 11.61 15.21
CA ASP A 75 -9.69 11.70 16.16
C ASP A 75 -8.49 10.90 15.65
N ARG A 76 -8.73 9.68 15.15
CA ARG A 76 -7.69 8.85 14.55
C ARG A 76 -7.07 9.47 13.28
N ARG A 77 -7.84 10.26 12.51
CA ARG A 77 -7.31 10.94 11.31
C ARG A 77 -6.31 12.04 11.67
N ILE A 78 -6.52 12.72 12.80
CA ILE A 78 -5.64 13.80 13.27
C ILE A 78 -4.29 13.20 13.71
N ASP A 79 -4.33 12.12 14.49
CA ASP A 79 -3.13 11.42 14.94
C ASP A 79 -2.32 10.84 13.77
N GLU A 80 -3.01 10.26 12.79
CA GLU A 80 -2.39 9.70 11.59
C GLU A 80 -1.74 10.77 10.70
N LYS A 81 -2.36 11.96 10.60
CA LYS A 81 -1.78 13.11 9.89
C LYS A 81 -0.52 13.65 10.56
N SER A 82 -0.43 13.56 11.89
CA SER A 82 0.77 13.97 12.63
C SER A 82 1.94 13.01 12.42
N SER A 83 1.65 11.70 12.35
CA SER A 83 2.65 10.64 12.19
C SER A 83 3.14 10.45 10.75
N HIS A 84 2.34 10.86 9.77
CA HIS A 84 2.67 10.73 8.34
C HIS A 84 2.64 12.09 7.62
N PRO A 85 3.62 12.98 7.90
CA PRO A 85 3.65 14.31 7.31
C PRO A 85 3.84 14.24 5.79
N LEU A 86 2.92 14.85 5.03
CA LEU A 86 3.02 14.92 3.57
C LEU A 86 4.16 15.83 3.11
N ARG A 87 4.54 16.82 3.92
CA ARG A 87 5.55 17.85 3.61
C ARG A 87 6.97 17.42 3.97
N THR A 88 7.36 16.19 3.66
CA THR A 88 8.76 15.78 3.75
C THR A 88 9.51 16.13 2.47
N PHE A 89 10.81 16.37 2.57
CA PHE A 89 11.66 16.62 1.40
C PHE A 89 11.60 15.46 0.39
N GLY A 90 11.57 14.22 0.88
CA GLY A 90 11.42 13.03 0.03
C GLY A 90 10.10 13.00 -0.75
N ASN A 91 8.98 13.34 -0.11
CA ASN A 91 7.68 13.41 -0.81
C ASN A 91 7.67 14.53 -1.85
N PHE A 92 8.26 15.68 -1.56
CA PHE A 92 8.37 16.78 -2.51
C PHE A 92 9.18 16.38 -3.74
N LEU A 93 10.34 15.75 -3.55
CA LEU A 93 11.16 15.24 -4.63
C LEU A 93 10.41 14.18 -5.45
N PHE A 94 9.71 13.26 -4.79
CA PHE A 94 8.90 12.25 -5.46
C PHE A 94 7.82 12.88 -6.36
N VAL A 95 7.05 13.83 -5.84
CA VAL A 95 6.03 14.54 -6.64
C VAL A 95 6.67 15.32 -7.79
N GLY A 96 7.80 15.98 -7.56
CA GLY A 96 8.54 16.70 -8.59
C GLY A 96 9.00 15.80 -9.74
N VAL A 97 9.54 14.61 -9.43
CA VAL A 97 9.94 13.63 -10.44
C VAL A 97 8.75 13.14 -11.25
N ILE A 98 7.63 12.81 -10.60
CA ILE A 98 6.41 12.38 -11.30
C ILE A 98 5.87 13.50 -12.20
N ALA A 99 5.84 14.74 -11.73
CA ALA A 99 5.39 15.88 -12.54
C ALA A 99 6.30 16.11 -13.77
N LEU A 100 7.62 16.00 -13.59
CA LEU A 100 8.58 16.13 -14.68
C LEU A 100 8.42 15.01 -15.72
N LEU A 101 8.16 13.77 -15.29
CA LEU A 101 7.88 12.64 -16.19
C LEU A 101 6.61 12.88 -17.01
N ILE A 102 5.53 13.35 -16.38
CA ILE A 102 4.29 13.68 -17.08
C ILE A 102 4.56 14.77 -18.12
N TYR A 103 5.25 15.84 -17.72
CA TYR A 103 5.57 16.94 -18.63
C TYR A 103 6.42 16.48 -19.82
N ALA A 104 7.43 15.64 -19.59
CA ALA A 104 8.27 15.08 -20.64
C ALA A 104 7.46 14.24 -21.64
N VAL A 105 6.54 13.40 -21.16
CA VAL A 105 5.66 12.59 -22.01
C VAL A 105 4.71 13.48 -22.82
N THR A 106 4.09 14.48 -22.19
CA THR A 106 3.19 15.42 -22.89
C THR A 106 3.94 16.21 -23.96
N LEU A 107 5.13 16.74 -23.63
CA LEU A 107 5.96 17.48 -24.59
C LEU A 107 6.38 16.59 -25.77
N ALA A 108 6.82 15.37 -25.50
CA ALA A 108 7.17 14.41 -26.55
C ALA A 108 5.98 14.10 -27.47
N GLY A 109 4.78 13.94 -26.89
CA GLY A 109 3.55 13.73 -27.66
C GLY A 109 3.20 14.93 -28.54
N ILE A 110 3.33 16.16 -28.02
CA ILE A 110 3.11 17.39 -28.80
C ILE A 110 4.10 17.49 -29.96
N LEU A 111 5.39 17.25 -29.71
CA LEU A 111 6.43 17.30 -30.74
C LEU A 111 6.22 16.23 -31.82
N ALA A 112 5.83 15.01 -31.42
CA ALA A 112 5.51 13.96 -32.36
C ALA A 112 4.30 14.35 -33.23
N TYR A 113 3.25 14.91 -32.63
CA TYR A 113 2.07 15.36 -33.36
C TYR A 113 2.38 16.51 -34.32
N SER A 114 3.16 17.51 -33.91
CA SER A 114 3.55 18.61 -34.80
C SER A 114 4.38 18.12 -35.98
N SER A 115 5.27 17.14 -35.76
CA SER A 115 6.08 16.56 -36.84
C SER A 115 5.25 15.85 -37.91
N ILE A 116 4.08 15.32 -37.55
CA ILE A 116 3.18 14.64 -38.48
C ILE A 116 2.40 15.64 -39.34
N LEU A 117 2.06 16.81 -38.80
CA LEU A 117 1.29 17.85 -39.51
C LEU A 117 2.12 18.67 -40.51
N GLU A 118 3.45 18.68 -40.39
CA GLU A 118 4.34 19.38 -41.31
C GLU A 118 4.64 18.60 -42.61
N PHE A 119 4.15 17.36 -42.74
CA PHE A 119 4.18 16.55 -43.98
C PHE A 119 2.84 16.56 -44.71
#